data_AF-A0A840HPS5-F1
#
_entry.id   AF-A0A840HPS5-F1
#
_cell.length_a   1.000
_cell.length_b   1.000
_cell.length_c   1.000
_cell.angle_alpha   90.00
_cell.angle_beta   90.00
_cell.angle_gamma   90.00
#
_symmetry.space_group_name_H-M   'P 1'
#
loop_
_entity.id
_entity.type
_entity.pdbx_description
1 polymer ?
#
loop_
_entity_poly.entity_id
_entity_poly.type
_entity_poly.pdbx_seq_one_letter_code
_entity_poly.pdbx_strand_id
1 'polypeptide(L)' 'MLLELRCPESLHYAASSDGGGRTWATIATLLQTAKMNNVDPFAWLSLTLQRIANGWPSSEIDALMPWNHAA' A
#
# COMPACT_ATOMS: atom_id res chain seq x y z
N MET A 1 26.73 -31.58 -27.19
CA MET A 1 25.35 -31.14 -26.94
C MET A 1 25.17 -31.04 -25.44
N LEU A 2 24.88 -29.82 -24.93
CA LEU A 2 24.55 -29.45 -23.55
C LEU A 2 25.66 -29.55 -22.48
N LEU A 3 26.56 -28.57 -22.51
CA LEU A 3 26.99 -27.87 -21.30
C LEU A 3 26.02 -26.69 -21.13
N GLU A 4 25.59 -26.36 -19.91
CA GLU A 4 25.24 -25.01 -19.38
C GLU A 4 24.40 -25.17 -18.08
N LEU A 5 25.06 -25.67 -17.04
CA LEU A 5 24.70 -25.39 -15.65
C LEU A 5 25.17 -23.97 -15.34
N ARG A 6 24.27 -22.99 -15.40
CA ARG A 6 24.43 -21.72 -14.70
C ARG A 6 23.06 -21.31 -14.20
N CYS A 7 22.87 -21.36 -12.89
CA CYS A 7 21.83 -20.60 -12.22
C CYS A 7 22.33 -19.15 -12.10
N PRO A 8 21.69 -18.16 -12.73
CA PRO A 8 21.83 -16.77 -12.30
C PRO A 8 20.66 -16.39 -11.39
N GLU A 9 21.02 -15.85 -10.23
CA GLU A 9 20.20 -15.14 -9.26
C GLU A 9 19.47 -13.94 -9.88
N SER A 10 18.36 -14.18 -10.56
CA SER A 10 17.43 -13.11 -10.90
C SER A 10 16.02 -13.67 -10.86
N LEU A 11 15.39 -13.50 -9.70
CA LEU A 11 13.95 -13.56 -9.53
C LEU A 11 13.28 -12.61 -10.53
N HIS A 12 13.09 -13.07 -11.76
CA HIS A 12 12.09 -12.51 -12.66
C HIS A 12 10.78 -13.24 -12.39
N TYR A 13 10.27 -13.10 -11.16
CA TYR A 13 8.83 -13.26 -10.90
C TYR A 13 8.07 -12.03 -11.43
N ALA A 14 8.40 -11.61 -12.66
CA ALA A 14 7.73 -10.51 -13.32
C ALA A 14 6.40 -11.04 -13.87
N ALA A 15 5.32 -11.00 -13.08
CA ALA A 15 3.94 -10.90 -13.60
C ALA A 15 2.85 -10.88 -12.49
N SER A 16 3.03 -10.08 -11.43
CA SER A 16 1.86 -9.40 -10.84
C SER A 16 2.08 -7.94 -11.14
N SER A 17 1.42 -7.43 -12.19
CA SER A 17 1.28 -6.02 -12.59
C SER A 17 2.13 -5.06 -11.75
N ASP A 18 3.26 -4.58 -12.29
CA ASP A 18 4.24 -3.75 -11.56
C ASP A 18 3.59 -2.59 -10.76
N GLY A 19 2.43 -2.07 -11.21
CA GLY A 19 1.64 -1.09 -10.47
C GLY A 19 0.70 -1.65 -9.40
N GLY A 20 0.08 -2.81 -9.61
CA GLY A 20 -0.92 -3.39 -8.70
C GLY A 20 -0.30 -3.95 -7.41
N GLY A 21 0.81 -4.67 -7.51
CA GLY A 21 1.51 -5.22 -6.34
C GLY A 21 2.11 -4.14 -5.44
N ARG A 22 2.69 -3.10 -6.05
CA ARG A 22 3.22 -1.92 -5.32
C ARG A 22 2.11 -1.11 -4.65
N THR A 23 0.99 -0.91 -5.35
CA THR A 23 -0.18 -0.24 -4.78
C THR A 23 -0.73 -1.04 -3.59
N TRP A 24 -0.88 -2.37 -3.72
CA TRP A 24 -1.37 -3.19 -2.61
C TRP A 24 -0.40 -3.23 -1.43
N ALA A 25 0.91 -3.34 -1.68
CA ALA A 25 1.93 -3.29 -0.64
C ALA A 25 1.86 -1.97 0.15
N THR A 26 1.68 -0.85 -0.55
CA THR A 26 1.53 0.47 0.08
C THR A 26 0.29 0.53 0.97
N ILE A 27 -0.87 0.08 0.48
CA ILE A 27 -2.10 0.09 1.28
C ILE A 27 -1.97 -0.87 2.48
N ALA A 28 -1.36 -2.05 2.30
CA ALA A 28 -1.12 -2.99 3.40
C ALA A 28 -0.23 -2.38 4.50
N THR A 29 0.82 -1.64 4.13
CA THR A 29 1.66 -0.89 5.09
C THR A 29 0.85 0.19 5.82
N LEU A 30 -0.05 0.89 5.13
CA LEU A 30 -0.91 1.90 5.74
C LEU A 30 -1.92 1.29 6.72
N LEU A 31 -2.53 0.15 6.39
CA LEU A 31 -3.42 -0.59 7.29
C LEU A 31 -2.67 -1.09 8.54
N GLN A 32 -1.45 -1.60 8.37
CA GLN A 32 -0.57 -1.98 9.48
C GLN A 32 -0.28 -0.76 10.39
N THR A 33 -0.04 0.41 9.81
CA THR A 33 0.20 1.66 10.54
C THR A 33 -1.05 2.10 11.32
N ALA A 34 -2.24 2.02 10.73
CA ALA A 34 -3.50 2.30 11.43
C ALA A 34 -3.67 1.39 12.66
N LYS A 35 -3.39 0.09 12.50
CA LYS A 35 -3.44 -0.88 13.60
C LYS A 35 -2.44 -0.56 14.72
N MET A 36 -1.22 -0.11 14.38
CA MET A 36 -0.23 0.33 15.36
C MET A 36 -0.67 1.58 16.14
N ASN A 37 -1.50 2.44 15.54
CA ASN A 37 -2.05 3.64 16.16
C ASN A 37 -3.39 3.39 16.89
N ASN A 38 -3.78 2.13 17.12
CA ASN A 38 -5.08 1.76 17.72
C ASN A 38 -6.31 2.23 16.92
N VAL A 39 -6.14 2.52 15.63
CA VAL A 39 -7.21 2.97 14.75
C VAL A 39 -7.77 1.79 13.97
N ASP A 40 -9.09 1.73 13.82
CA ASP A 40 -9.73 0.69 13.01
C ASP A 40 -9.29 0.86 11.54
N PRO A 41 -8.55 -0.12 10.99
CA PRO A 41 -7.90 0.03 9.69
C PRO A 41 -8.92 0.06 8.54
N PHE A 42 -10.08 -0.59 8.70
CA PHE A 42 -11.14 -0.60 7.70
C PHE A 42 -11.90 0.73 7.68
N ALA A 43 -12.28 1.25 8.85
CA ALA A 43 -12.96 2.54 8.99
C ALA A 43 -12.09 3.68 8.46
N TRP A 44 -10.80 3.68 8.80
CA TRP A 44 -9.83 4.65 8.30
C TRP A 44 -9.67 4.57 6.77
N LEU A 45 -9.50 3.37 6.22
CA LEU A 45 -9.36 3.20 4.76
C LEU A 45 -10.61 3.65 4.02
N SER A 46 -11.80 3.26 4.47
CA SER A 46 -13.06 3.65 3.85
C SER A 46 -13.25 5.16 3.84
N LEU A 47 -12.94 5.85 4.94
CA LEU A 47 -13.05 7.31 5.00
C LEU A 47 -12.01 8.00 4.11
N THR A 48 -10.78 7.49 4.11
CA THR A 48 -9.69 8.02 3.28
C THR A 48 -10.02 7.89 1.78
N LEU A 49 -10.52 6.72 1.35
CA LEU A 49 -10.97 6.51 -0.03
C LEU A 49 -12.14 7.41 -0.41
N GLN A 50 -13.12 7.61 0.50
CA GLN A 50 -14.23 8.54 0.27
C GLN A 50 -13.75 9.99 0.11
N ARG A 51 -12.80 10.43 0.94
CA ARG A 51 -12.22 11.78 0.84
C ARG A 51 -11.46 11.96 -0.47
N ILE A 52 -10.61 11.00 -0.84
CA ILE A 52 -9.89 11.01 -2.13
C ILE A 52 -10.87 11.04 -3.30
N ALA A 53 -11.92 10.22 -3.27
CA ALA A 53 -12.97 10.21 -4.31
C ALA A 53 -13.73 11.54 -4.41
N ASN A 54 -13.89 12.26 -3.29
CA ASN A 54 -14.48 13.60 -3.25
C ASN A 54 -13.51 14.72 -3.69
N GLY A 55 -12.30 14.38 -4.16
CA GLY A 55 -11.34 15.37 -4.66
C GLY A 55 -10.56 16.06 -3.56
N TRP A 56 -10.24 15.36 -2.47
CA TRP A 56 -9.43 15.91 -1.38
C TRP A 56 -8.13 16.52 -1.91
N PRO A 57 -7.79 17.78 -1.53
CA PRO A 57 -6.58 18.42 -1.98
C PRO A 57 -5.35 17.67 -1.45
N SER A 58 -4.39 17.41 -2.34
CA SER A 58 -3.14 16.72 -1.99
C SER A 58 -2.29 17.47 -0.95
N SER A 59 -2.51 18.78 -0.78
CA SER A 59 -1.90 19.56 0.30
C SER A 59 -2.41 19.19 1.70
N GLU A 60 -3.55 18.51 1.82
CA GLU A 60 -4.17 18.14 3.10
C GLU A 60 -4.10 16.63 3.36
N ILE A 61 -3.15 15.92 2.75
CA ILE A 61 -2.95 14.48 2.98
C ILE A 61 -2.60 14.18 4.45
N ASP A 62 -1.97 15.12 5.15
CA ASP A 62 -1.67 14.97 6.58
C ASP A 62 -2.95 14.71 7.40
N ALA A 63 -4.05 15.40 7.08
CA ALA A 63 -5.35 15.22 7.73
C ALA A 63 -6.01 13.85 7.45
N LEU A 64 -5.50 13.09 6.47
CA LEU A 64 -5.92 11.73 6.16
C LEU A 64 -5.10 10.67 6.91
N MET A 65 -4.05 11.08 7.64
CA MET A 65 -3.19 10.12 8.32
C MET A 65 -3.93 9.42 9.47
N PRO A 66 -3.61 8.14 9.74
CA PRO A 66 -4.36 7.33 10.70
C PRO A 66 -4.34 7.90 12.12
N TRP A 67 -3.28 8.59 12.54
CA TRP A 67 -3.23 9.23 13.87
C TRP A 67 -4.20 10.40 14.04
N ASN A 68 -4.63 11.07 12.96
CA ASN A 68 -5.67 12.10 13.02
C ASN A 68 -7.09 11.51 13.20
N HIS A 69 -7.20 10.18 13.13
CA HIS A 69 -8.42 9.41 13.37
C HIS A 69 -8.37 8.59 14.66
N ALA A 70 -7.27 8.69 15.43
CA ALA A 70 -7.22 8.12 16.76
C ALA A 70 -8.15 8.91 17.68
N ALA A 71 -9.14 8.20 18.25
CA ALA A 71 -10.04 8.73 19.27
C ALA A 71 -9.32 8.87 20.62
#